data_AF-A0A535XG63-F1
#
_entry.id   AF-A0A535XG63-F1
#
_cell.length_a   1.000
_cell.length_b   1.000
_cell.length_c   1.000
_cell.angle_alpha   90.00
_cell.angle_beta   90.00
_cell.angle_gamma   90.00
#
_symmetry.space_group_name_H-M   'P 1'
#
loop_
_entity.id
_entity.type
_entity.pdbx_description
1 polymer ?
#
loop_
_entity_poly.entity_id
_entity_poly.type
_entity_poly.pdbx_seq_one_letter_code
_entity_poly.pdbx_strand_id
1 'polypeptide(L)'
;MTLRMTENADVLRSIVTARRPGTIVIGFKAETGDASAEAGRMLREKKLDLVVANDVADPGSAFGSDNDRVAFVSADGVEQLPLLAKSEVARRLVEKLAQRLAR
;
A
#
# COMPACT_ATOMS: atom_id res chain seq x y z
N MET A 1 17.89 -8.20 -30.31
CA MET A 1 18.41 -7.27 -29.29
C MET A 1 18.03 -7.82 -27.93
N THR A 2 18.98 -7.93 -26.99
CA THR A 2 18.73 -8.54 -25.67
C THR A 2 19.07 -7.54 -24.57
N LEU A 3 18.10 -7.27 -23.69
CA LEU A 3 18.32 -6.45 -22.50
C LEU A 3 18.71 -7.35 -21.34
N ARG A 4 19.84 -7.03 -20.69
CA ARG A 4 20.27 -7.69 -19.45
C ARG A 4 19.92 -6.79 -18.28
N MET A 5 19.21 -7.34 -17.30
CA MET A 5 18.81 -6.65 -16.08
C MET A 5 19.37 -7.40 -14.87
N THR A 6 19.49 -6.69 -13.77
CA THR A 6 19.80 -7.25 -12.46
C THR A 6 18.79 -6.70 -11.45
N GLU A 7 18.56 -7.43 -10.37
CA GLU A 7 17.62 -7.01 -9.33
C GLU A 7 18.21 -5.85 -8.52
N ASN A 8 17.38 -4.83 -8.27
CA ASN A 8 17.76 -3.73 -7.40
C ASN A 8 17.64 -4.15 -5.92
N ALA A 9 18.41 -3.50 -5.06
CA ALA A 9 18.28 -3.69 -3.62
C ALA A 9 16.85 -3.36 -3.14
N ASP A 10 16.33 -4.17 -2.22
CA ASP A 10 15.00 -4.01 -1.65
C ASP A 10 14.99 -2.94 -0.53
N VAL A 11 14.75 -1.71 -0.94
CA VAL A 11 14.72 -0.54 -0.05
C VAL A 11 13.68 -0.69 1.07
N LEU A 12 12.51 -1.23 0.76
CA LEU A 12 11.42 -1.34 1.74
C LEU A 12 11.79 -2.31 2.85
N ARG A 13 12.39 -3.45 2.50
CA ARG A 13 12.88 -4.40 3.51
C ARG A 13 14.01 -3.80 4.34
N SER A 14 14.92 -3.03 3.73
CA SER A 14 15.96 -2.32 4.48
C SER A 14 15.37 -1.35 5.52
N ILE A 15 14.31 -0.59 5.16
CA ILE A 15 13.60 0.30 6.09
C ILE A 15 13.01 -0.49 7.26
N VAL A 16 12.31 -1.59 6.99
CA VAL A 16 11.67 -2.40 8.03
C VAL A 16 12.70 -3.04 8.95
N THR A 17 13.83 -3.51 8.41
CA THR A 17 14.92 -4.09 9.22
C THR A 17 15.57 -3.06 10.13
N ALA A 18 15.73 -1.81 9.68
CA ALA A 18 16.35 -0.73 10.45
C ALA A 18 15.36 0.05 11.35
N ARG A 19 14.08 -0.31 11.36
CA ARG A 19 13.04 0.51 12.00
C ARG A 19 13.19 0.54 13.53
N ARG A 20 13.00 1.74 14.11
CA ARG A 20 12.96 1.92 15.57
C ARG A 20 11.60 1.46 16.12
N PRO A 21 11.51 1.05 17.40
CA PRO A 21 10.22 0.83 18.04
C PRO A 21 9.27 2.01 17.85
N GLY A 22 8.00 1.73 17.55
CA GLY A 22 6.99 2.76 17.26
C GLY A 22 6.98 3.28 15.82
N THR A 23 7.92 2.86 14.96
CA THR A 23 7.89 3.24 13.54
C THR A 23 6.83 2.44 12.80
N ILE A 24 5.85 3.14 12.21
CA ILE A 24 4.85 2.55 11.32
C ILE A 24 5.35 2.61 9.88
N VAL A 25 5.38 1.46 9.20
CA VAL A 25 5.80 1.34 7.80
C VAL A 25 4.60 0.93 6.95
N ILE A 26 4.31 1.76 5.94
CA ILE A 26 3.18 1.58 5.02
C ILE A 26 3.73 1.33 3.62
N GLY A 27 3.29 0.23 3.01
CA GLY A 27 3.53 -0.05 1.59
C GLY A 27 2.42 0.51 0.71
N PHE A 28 2.74 0.89 -0.52
CA PHE A 28 1.77 1.13 -1.58
C PHE A 28 1.95 0.05 -2.65
N LYS A 29 0.85 -0.53 -3.11
CA LYS A 29 0.84 -1.65 -4.04
C LYS A 29 -0.20 -1.43 -5.13
N ALA A 30 0.29 -0.96 -6.28
CA ALA A 30 -0.49 -0.88 -7.50
C ALA A 30 -0.35 -2.21 -8.26
N GLU A 31 -1.47 -2.84 -8.58
CA GLU A 31 -1.50 -4.10 -9.33
C GLU A 31 -2.64 -4.09 -10.35
N THR A 32 -2.61 -5.03 -11.28
CA THR A 32 -3.77 -5.34 -12.13
C THR A 32 -4.45 -6.61 -11.62
N GLY A 33 -5.76 -6.57 -11.36
CA GLY A 33 -6.51 -7.72 -10.85
C GLY A 33 -6.64 -7.71 -9.32
N ASP A 34 -6.30 -8.80 -8.64
CA ASP A 34 -6.51 -8.91 -7.18
C ASP A 34 -5.42 -8.20 -6.37
N ALA A 35 -5.50 -6.86 -6.35
CA ALA A 35 -4.59 -6.01 -5.61
C ALA A 35 -4.58 -6.30 -4.10
N SER A 36 -5.71 -6.76 -3.53
CA SER A 36 -5.82 -7.03 -2.09
C SER A 36 -5.05 -8.29 -1.68
N ALA A 37 -5.09 -9.34 -2.49
CA ALA A 37 -4.31 -10.56 -2.25
C ALA A 37 -2.81 -10.29 -2.32
N GLU A 38 -2.35 -9.56 -3.34
CA GLU A 38 -0.94 -9.20 -3.51
C GLU A 38 -0.44 -8.25 -2.40
N ALA A 39 -1.26 -7.30 -1.99
CA ALA A 39 -0.97 -6.45 -0.83
C ALA A 39 -0.86 -7.27 0.46
N GLY A 40 -1.71 -8.27 0.66
CA GLY A 40 -1.61 -9.20 1.79
C GLY A 40 -0.32 -10.02 1.76
N ARG A 41 0.15 -10.42 0.57
CA ARG A 41 1.45 -11.10 0.40
C ARG A 41 2.61 -10.16 0.77
N MET A 42 2.62 -8.96 0.23
CA MET A 42 3.63 -7.93 0.52
C MET A 42 3.67 -7.57 2.01
N LEU A 43 2.51 -7.37 2.65
CA LEU A 43 2.39 -7.09 4.09
C LEU A 43 3.13 -8.15 4.91
N ARG A 44 2.89 -9.44 4.63
CA ARG A 44 3.50 -10.57 5.34
C ARG A 44 4.99 -10.73 5.04
N GLU A 45 5.37 -10.71 3.76
CA GLU A 45 6.75 -10.92 3.33
C GLU A 45 7.69 -9.80 3.78
N LYS A 46 7.23 -8.55 3.69
CA LYS A 46 8.02 -7.37 4.06
C LYS A 46 7.79 -6.92 5.50
N LYS A 47 6.90 -7.58 6.26
CA LYS A 47 6.55 -7.29 7.66
C LYS A 47 6.10 -5.83 7.88
N LEU A 48 5.20 -5.37 7.03
CA LEU A 48 4.65 -4.01 7.06
C LEU A 48 3.47 -3.92 8.03
N ASP A 49 3.13 -2.71 8.45
CA ASP A 49 2.01 -2.47 9.37
C ASP A 49 0.70 -2.24 8.61
N LEU A 50 0.81 -1.72 7.38
CA LEU A 50 -0.31 -1.46 6.47
C LEU A 50 0.18 -1.51 5.01
N VAL A 51 -0.67 -1.95 4.10
CA VAL A 51 -0.48 -1.77 2.66
C VAL A 51 -1.72 -1.10 2.08
N VAL A 52 -1.51 -0.03 1.31
CA VAL A 52 -2.54 0.60 0.49
C VAL A 52 -2.47 -0.04 -0.89
N ALA A 53 -3.52 -0.78 -1.25
CA ALA A 53 -3.60 -1.53 -2.50
C ALA A 53 -4.57 -0.85 -3.47
N ASN A 54 -4.20 -0.71 -4.73
CA ASN A 54 -5.10 -0.18 -5.75
C ASN A 54 -5.00 -1.00 -7.04
N ASP A 55 -6.16 -1.31 -7.64
CA ASP A 55 -6.22 -1.93 -8.96
C ASP A 55 -6.16 -0.84 -10.03
N VAL A 56 -5.03 -0.78 -10.74
CA VAL A 56 -4.79 0.25 -11.76
C VAL A 56 -5.42 -0.08 -13.11
N ALA A 57 -6.03 -1.25 -13.25
CA ALA A 57 -6.82 -1.60 -14.43
C ALA A 57 -8.20 -0.92 -14.44
N ASP A 58 -8.69 -0.44 -13.30
CA ASP A 58 -9.96 0.31 -13.23
C ASP A 58 -9.77 1.73 -13.81
N PRO A 59 -10.44 2.08 -14.93
CA PRO A 59 -10.28 3.38 -15.57
C PRO A 59 -10.62 4.57 -14.67
N GLY A 60 -11.47 4.38 -13.65
CA GLY A 60 -11.81 5.42 -12.68
C GLY A 60 -10.74 5.66 -11.61
N SER A 61 -9.85 4.69 -11.41
CA SER A 61 -8.86 4.62 -10.33
C SER A 61 -7.40 4.57 -10.83
N ALA A 62 -7.21 4.68 -12.14
CA ALA A 62 -5.92 4.49 -12.78
C ALA A 62 -4.97 5.71 -12.62
N PHE A 63 -3.73 5.50 -13.03
CA PHE A 63 -2.74 6.56 -13.18
C PHE A 63 -3.30 7.73 -14.00
N GLY A 64 -3.16 8.95 -13.48
CA GLY A 64 -3.68 10.17 -14.12
C GLY A 64 -5.10 10.58 -13.71
N SER A 65 -5.86 9.74 -13.00
CA SER A 65 -7.15 10.12 -12.40
C SER A 65 -6.98 10.97 -11.13
N ASP A 66 -7.92 11.86 -10.83
CA ASP A 66 -8.00 12.54 -9.52
C ASP A 66 -8.63 11.65 -8.43
N ASN A 67 -9.22 10.53 -8.84
CA ASN A 67 -9.86 9.55 -7.97
C ASN A 67 -9.03 8.28 -7.82
N ASP A 68 -9.31 7.55 -6.76
CA ASP A 68 -8.70 6.27 -6.44
C ASP A 68 -9.70 5.38 -5.68
N ARG A 69 -9.63 4.09 -5.92
CA ARG A 69 -10.35 3.04 -5.20
C ARG A 69 -9.30 2.12 -4.62
N VAL A 70 -9.11 2.25 -3.31
CA VAL A 70 -8.03 1.54 -2.61
C VAL A 70 -8.58 0.59 -1.55
N ALA A 71 -7.81 -0.45 -1.27
CA ALA A 71 -7.98 -1.31 -0.11
C ALA A 71 -6.88 -1.00 0.91
N PHE A 72 -7.27 -0.82 2.18
CA PHE A 72 -6.34 -0.78 3.30
C PHE A 72 -6.19 -2.21 3.85
N VAL A 73 -5.02 -2.81 3.61
CA VAL A 73 -4.71 -4.19 4.00
C VAL A 73 -3.77 -4.18 5.20
N SER A 74 -4.20 -4.76 6.32
CA SER A 74 -3.41 -4.84 7.55
C SER A 74 -3.58 -6.21 8.22
N ALA A 75 -2.87 -6.44 9.33
CA ALA A 75 -3.03 -7.66 10.13
C ALA A 75 -4.46 -7.84 10.69
N ASP A 76 -5.19 -6.74 10.86
CA ASP A 76 -6.57 -6.75 11.38
C ASP A 76 -7.61 -7.08 10.28
N GLY A 77 -7.20 -7.10 9.01
CA GLY A 77 -8.07 -7.39 7.87
C GLY A 77 -7.94 -6.38 6.74
N VAL A 78 -8.91 -6.45 5.82
CA VAL A 78 -8.99 -5.63 4.61
C VAL A 78 -10.18 -4.68 4.72
N GLU A 79 -9.92 -3.39 4.57
CA GLU A 79 -10.94 -2.35 4.49
C GLU A 79 -10.98 -1.82 3.05
N GLN A 80 -12.04 -2.14 2.31
CA GLN A 80 -12.24 -1.64 0.95
C GLN A 80 -12.88 -0.26 0.99
N LEU A 81 -12.27 0.71 0.31
CA LEU A 81 -12.86 2.04 0.13
C LEU A 81 -13.66 2.11 -1.17
N PRO A 82 -14.74 2.90 -1.22
CA PRO A 82 -15.38 3.24 -2.49
C PRO A 82 -14.43 4.06 -3.37
N LEU A 83 -14.84 4.35 -4.61
CA LEU A 83 -14.12 5.31 -5.44
C LEU A 83 -14.21 6.70 -4.79
N LEU A 84 -13.07 7.28 -4.46
CA LEU A 84 -12.96 8.55 -3.74
C LEU A 84 -11.94 9.45 -4.42
N ALA A 85 -12.00 10.76 -4.17
CA ALA A 85 -10.90 11.64 -4.52
C ALA A 85 -9.62 11.20 -3.80
N LYS A 86 -8.46 11.33 -4.44
CA LYS A 86 -7.16 10.98 -3.84
C LYS A 86 -6.89 11.74 -2.55
N SER A 87 -7.35 12.99 -2.46
CA SER A 87 -7.28 13.81 -1.24
C SER A 87 -8.06 13.19 -0.08
N GLU A 88 -9.24 12.63 -0.37
CA GLU A 88 -10.08 11.96 0.62
C GLU A 88 -9.49 10.60 1.04
N VAL A 89 -8.90 9.84 0.11
CA VAL A 89 -8.13 8.63 0.43
C VAL A 89 -6.96 8.96 1.36
N ALA A 90 -6.20 10.02 1.05
CA ALA A 90 -5.08 10.48 1.88
C ALA A 90 -5.54 10.90 3.28
N ARG A 91 -6.66 11.63 3.39
CA ARG A 91 -7.24 12.01 4.69
C ARG A 91 -7.56 10.79 5.54
N ARG A 92 -8.26 9.80 4.96
CA ARG A 92 -8.62 8.55 5.66
C ARG A 92 -7.39 7.74 6.08
N LEU A 93 -6.36 7.70 5.23
CA LEU A 93 -5.10 7.04 5.56
C LEU A 93 -4.46 7.70 6.79
N VAL A 94 -4.34 9.02 6.80
CA VAL A 94 -3.77 9.78 7.94
C VAL A 94 -4.58 9.58 9.21
N GLU A 95 -5.91 9.58 9.14
CA GLU A 95 -6.77 9.31 10.31
C GLU A 95 -6.54 7.91 10.88
N LYS A 96 -6.42 6.90 10.01
CA LYS A 96 -6.12 5.53 10.42
C LYS A 96 -4.74 5.43 11.09
N LEU A 97 -3.76 6.20 10.63
CA LEU A 97 -2.43 6.26 11.24
C LEU A 97 -2.46 6.95 12.60
N ALA A 98 -3.17 8.07 12.72
CA ALA A 98 -3.32 8.78 13.99
C ALA A 98 -3.90 7.86 15.08
N GLN A 99 -4.92 7.06 14.73
CA GLN A 99 -5.52 6.08 15.65
C GLN A 99 -4.54 4.97 16.07
N ARG A 100 -3.59 4.58 15.20
CA ARG A 100 -2.55 3.59 15.54
C ARG A 100 -1.44 4.17 16.40
N LEU A 101 -1.08 5.44 16.20
CA LEU A 101 -0.06 6.14 17.00
C LEU A 101 -0.55 6.52 18.40
N ALA A 102 -1.87 6.67 18.58
CA ALA A 102 -2.47 6.97 19.88
C ALA A 102 -2.59 5.74 20.82
N ARG A 103 -2.16 4.56 20.36
CA ARG A 103 -2.11 3.31 21.13
C ARG A 103 -0.69 3.01 21.56
#